data_AF-A0A535KZL4-F1
#
_entry.id   AF-A0A535KZL4-F1
#
_cell.length_a   1.000
_cell.length_b   1.000
_cell.length_c   1.000
_cell.angle_alpha   90.00
_cell.angle_beta   90.00
_cell.angle_gamma   90.00
#
_symmetry.space_group_name_H-M   'P 1'
#
loop_
_entity.id
_entity.type
_entity.pdbx_description
1 polymer ?
#
loop_
_entity_poly.entity_id
_entity_poly.type
_entity_poly.pdbx_seq_one_letter_code
_entity_poly.pdbx_strand_id
1 'polypeptide(L)'
;QATQFNANAAGSRRSIVAMDRQGRLLFIASPSPSFSLGEVADLLVAPDLSIDRALNLDGGASTGLYVNSGSQHVAVDSFTRLPLVVMVRTK
;
A
#
# COMPACT_ATOMS: atom_id res chain seq x y z
N GLN A 1 5.22 19.99 13.86
CA GLN A 1 6.00 18.96 14.60
C GLN A 1 5.41 17.61 14.24
N ALA A 2 6.14 16.78 13.49
CA ALA A 2 5.71 15.41 13.23
C ALA A 2 5.98 14.59 14.49
N THR A 3 4.96 13.91 15.01
CA THR A 3 5.13 12.87 16.02
C THR A 3 6.21 11.92 15.52
N GLN A 4 7.33 11.83 16.24
CA GLN A 4 8.45 10.97 15.86
C GLN A 4 8.05 9.51 16.19
N PHE A 5 7.24 8.93 15.31
CA PHE A 5 7.12 7.48 15.23
C PHE A 5 8.50 6.95 14.83
N ASN A 6 8.98 5.89 15.49
CA ASN A 6 10.15 5.14 15.03
C ASN A 6 9.83 4.47 13.68
N ALA A 7 9.75 5.28 12.63
CA ALA A 7 9.66 4.83 11.25
C ALA A 7 11.00 4.17 10.94
N ASN A 8 10.99 2.85 10.76
CA ASN A 8 12.17 2.12 10.35
C ASN A 8 12.74 2.78 9.08
N ALA A 9 13.99 3.26 9.16
CA ALA A 9 14.68 3.93 8.07
C ALA A 9 15.03 2.96 6.94
N ALA A 10 15.00 1.64 7.20
CA ALA A 10 15.21 0.64 6.17
C ALA A 10 13.98 0.49 5.25
N GLY A 11 14.26 0.37 3.96
CA GLY A 11 13.26 0.00 2.96
C GLY A 11 12.60 -1.34 3.28
N SER A 12 11.30 -1.44 3.04
CA SER A 12 10.55 -2.69 3.18
C SER A 12 9.45 -2.75 2.14
N ARG A 13 8.97 -3.95 1.82
CA ARG A 13 7.74 -4.10 1.04
C ARG A 13 6.60 -3.53 1.88
N ARG A 14 5.68 -2.79 1.23
CA ARG A 14 4.59 -2.08 1.91
C ARG A 14 3.28 -2.40 1.24
N SER A 15 2.21 -2.52 2.02
CA SER A 15 0.84 -2.52 1.51
C SER A 15 0.07 -1.39 2.19
N ILE A 16 -0.71 -0.66 1.41
CA ILE A 16 -1.38 0.58 1.83
C ILE A 16 -2.77 0.58 1.23
N VAL A 17 -3.76 0.99 2.02
CA VAL A 17 -5.07 1.39 1.52
C VAL A 17 -5.21 2.90 1.64
N ALA A 18 -5.67 3.56 0.59
CA ALA A 18 -5.82 5.00 0.55
C ALA A 18 -7.13 5.41 -0.10
N MET A 19 -7.54 6.64 0.18
CA MET A 19 -8.65 7.30 -0.50
C MET A 19 -8.11 8.60 -1.09
N ASP A 20 -8.36 8.84 -2.37
CA ASP A 20 -8.05 10.12 -2.97
C ASP A 20 -9.15 11.15 -2.77
N ARG A 21 -8.86 12.39 -3.13
CA ARG A 21 -9.82 13.51 -3.02
C ARG A 21 -11.05 13.38 -3.92
N GLN A 22 -11.06 12.43 -4.86
CA GLN A 22 -12.21 12.13 -5.71
C GLN A 22 -13.06 10.99 -5.15
N GLY A 23 -12.70 10.45 -3.97
CA GLY A 23 -13.41 9.36 -3.30
C GLY A 23 -13.11 7.97 -3.86
N ARG A 24 -12.07 7.82 -4.70
CA ARG A 24 -11.64 6.51 -5.21
C ARG A 24 -10.82 5.81 -4.12
N LEU A 25 -11.08 4.52 -3.92
CA LEU A 25 -10.30 3.67 -3.02
C LEU A 25 -9.11 3.08 -3.78
N LEU A 26 -7.90 3.26 -3.25
CA LEU A 26 -6.66 2.79 -3.84
C LEU A 26 -6.04 1.71 -2.96
N PHE A 27 -5.58 0.63 -3.60
CA PHE A 27 -4.72 -0.37 -2.98
C PHE A 27 -3.35 -0.28 -3.61
N ILE A 28 -2.34 0.00 -2.78
CA ILE A 28 -0.97 0.24 -3.22
C ILE A 28 -0.08 -0.83 -2.60
N ALA A 29 0.76 -1.46 -3.41
CA ALA A 29 1.74 -2.44 -2.96
C ALA A 29 3.12 -2.09 -3.53
N SER A 30 4.13 -2.00 -2.67
CA SER A 30 5.54 -1.94 -3.10
C SER A 30 6.09 -3.36 -3.18
N PRO A 31 6.33 -3.91 -4.39
CA PRO A 31 6.73 -5.31 -4.54
C PRO A 31 8.15 -5.57 -4.05
N SER A 32 8.98 -4.54 -3.95
CA SER A 32 10.37 -4.62 -3.45
C SER A 32 10.57 -3.64 -2.27
N PRO A 33 11.65 -3.81 -1.46
CA PRO A 33 11.94 -2.96 -0.31
C PRO A 33 12.51 -1.59 -0.73
N SER A 34 11.82 -0.89 -1.61
CA SER A 34 12.29 0.34 -2.25
C SER A 34 12.22 1.57 -1.36
N PHE A 35 11.30 1.59 -0.39
CA PHE A 35 10.98 2.80 0.37
C PHE A 35 10.89 2.52 1.87
N SER A 36 11.51 3.41 2.64
CA SER A 36 11.22 3.59 4.06
C SER A 36 9.77 4.07 4.24
N LEU A 37 9.27 4.02 5.48
CA LEU A 37 7.92 4.51 5.75
C LEU A 37 7.81 6.03 5.53
N GLY A 38 8.87 6.78 5.82
CA GLY A 38 8.92 8.23 5.58
C GLY A 38 8.82 8.56 4.09
N GLU A 39 9.62 7.90 3.26
CA GLU A 39 9.58 8.10 1.80
C GLU A 39 8.23 7.71 1.21
N VAL A 40 7.57 6.66 1.72
CA VAL A 40 6.19 6.34 1.33
C VAL A 40 5.24 7.46 1.73
N ALA A 41 5.34 8.02 2.94
CA ALA A 41 4.49 9.12 3.36
C ALA A 41 4.67 10.35 2.45
N ASP A 42 5.91 10.69 2.11
CA ASP A 42 6.23 11.77 1.19
C ASP A 42 5.68 11.53 -0.22
N LEU A 43 5.76 10.28 -0.71
CA LEU A 43 5.16 9.90 -2.00
C LEU A 43 3.63 10.03 -1.96
N LEU A 44 2.96 9.59 -0.90
CA LEU A 44 1.51 9.64 -0.80
C LEU A 44 0.96 11.07 -0.78
N VAL A 45 1.71 12.04 -0.24
CA VAL A 45 1.32 13.46 -0.26
C VAL A 45 1.68 14.16 -1.57
N ALA A 46 2.34 13.47 -2.51
CA ALA A 46 2.69 14.04 -3.79
C ALA A 46 1.43 14.45 -4.59
N PRO A 47 1.46 15.61 -5.29
CA PRO A 47 0.29 16.15 -5.99
C PRO A 47 -0.33 15.17 -6.99
N ASP A 48 0.50 14.38 -7.67
CA ASP A 48 0.09 13.45 -8.73
C ASP A 48 -0.86 12.36 -8.22
N LEU A 49 -0.69 11.91 -6.96
CA LEU A 49 -1.56 10.89 -6.38
C LEU A 49 -2.82 11.48 -5.75
N SER A 50 -2.80 12.77 -5.37
CA SER A 50 -3.97 13.49 -4.82
C SER A 50 -4.67 12.73 -3.67
N ILE A 51 -3.89 12.05 -2.82
CA ILE A 51 -4.40 11.29 -1.67
C ILE A 51 -4.96 12.24 -0.62
N ASP A 52 -6.14 11.92 -0.10
CA ASP A 52 -6.76 12.60 1.05
C ASP A 52 -6.32 11.95 2.36
N ARG A 53 -6.38 10.61 2.42
CA ARG A 53 -6.02 9.83 3.61
C ARG A 53 -5.52 8.44 3.22
N ALA A 54 -4.59 7.92 4.01
CA ALA A 54 -4.00 6.59 3.81
C ALA A 54 -3.75 5.86 5.13
N LEU A 55 -3.79 4.54 5.07
CA LEU A 55 -3.46 3.64 6.17
C LEU A 55 -2.45 2.61 5.67
N ASN A 56 -1.29 2.55 6.33
CA ASN A 56 -0.32 1.49 6.12
C ASN A 56 -0.83 0.19 6.76
N LEU A 57 -0.83 -0.88 5.98
CA LEU A 57 -1.23 -2.23 6.40
C LEU A 57 0.02 -3.08 6.71
N ASP A 58 -0.16 -4.39 6.86
CA ASP A 58 0.94 -5.31 7.10
C ASP A 58 1.91 -5.38 5.90
N GLY A 59 3.21 -5.38 6.21
CA GLY A 59 4.30 -5.16 5.27
C GLY A 59 5.22 -6.35 5.09
N GLY A 60 6.39 -6.11 4.50
CA GLY A 60 7.46 -7.11 4.39
C GLY A 60 7.04 -8.36 3.62
N ALA A 61 7.28 -9.54 4.19
CA ALA A 61 6.89 -10.81 3.59
C ALA A 61 5.37 -10.92 3.36
N SER A 62 4.56 -10.20 4.12
CA SER A 62 3.11 -10.23 4.01
C SER A 62 2.56 -9.39 2.85
N THR A 63 3.33 -8.45 2.30
CA THR A 63 2.84 -7.59 1.21
C THR A 63 2.41 -8.44 0.02
N GLY A 64 1.19 -8.23 -0.46
CA GLY A 64 0.66 -8.87 -1.64
C GLY A 64 -0.48 -8.06 -2.26
N LEU A 65 -0.71 -8.25 -3.55
CA LEU A 65 -1.79 -7.64 -4.31
C LEU A 65 -2.17 -8.58 -5.45
N TYR A 66 -3.44 -8.93 -5.53
CA TYR A 66 -3.98 -9.73 -6.63
C TYR A 66 -5.15 -9.00 -7.25
N VAL A 67 -5.07 -8.74 -8.55
CA VAL A 67 -6.12 -8.14 -9.36
C VAL A 67 -6.39 -9.06 -10.53
N ASN A 68 -7.64 -9.52 -10.61
CA ASN A 68 -8.16 -10.23 -11.77
C ASN A 68 -9.49 -9.56 -12.15
N SER A 69 -9.44 -8.63 -13.09
CA SER A 69 -10.61 -7.86 -13.54
C SER A 69 -10.51 -7.52 -15.02
N GLY A 70 -11.38 -8.11 -15.83
CA GLY A 70 -11.37 -7.95 -17.28
C GLY A 70 -10.04 -8.37 -17.89
N SER A 71 -9.38 -7.46 -18.61
CA SER A 71 -8.05 -7.68 -19.19
C SER A 71 -6.90 -7.42 -18.22
N GLN A 72 -7.16 -6.88 -17.02
CA GLN A 72 -6.12 -6.55 -16.06
C GLN A 72 -5.83 -7.76 -15.17
N HIS A 73 -4.57 -8.21 -15.22
CA HIS A 73 -4.02 -9.21 -14.33
C HIS A 73 -2.76 -8.64 -13.67
N VAL A 74 -2.82 -8.46 -12.36
CA VAL A 74 -1.68 -8.04 -11.53
C VAL A 74 -1.55 -9.03 -10.39
N ALA A 75 -0.35 -9.57 -10.22
CA ALA A 75 -0.01 -10.44 -9.09
C ALA A 75 1.29 -9.96 -8.45
N VAL A 76 1.21 -9.64 -7.17
CA VAL A 76 2.33 -9.44 -6.27
C VAL A 76 2.12 -10.44 -5.14
N ASP A 77 2.92 -11.51 -5.14
CA ASP A 77 2.74 -12.59 -4.17
C ASP A 77 3.24 -12.18 -2.78
N SER A 78 2.56 -12.65 -1.74
CA SER A 78 3.10 -12.65 -0.39
C SER A 78 4.10 -13.79 -0.26
N PHE A 79 5.19 -13.56 0.48
CA PHE A 79 6.19 -14.59 0.78
C PHE A 79 5.83 -15.44 2.00
N THR A 80 4.73 -15.07 2.68
CA THR A 80 4.17 -15.82 3.80
C THR A 80 2.66 -15.98 3.64
N ARG A 81 2.09 -16.93 4.39
CA ARG A 81 0.63 -17.08 4.48
C ARG A 81 0.04 -15.95 5.31
N LEU A 82 -1.07 -15.40 4.84
CA LEU A 82 -1.76 -14.30 5.49
C LEU A 82 -2.96 -14.83 6.29
N PRO A 83 -3.17 -14.37 7.54
CA PRO A 83 -4.36 -14.73 8.32
C PRO A 83 -5.61 -13.95 7.89
N LEU A 84 -5.44 -12.80 7.22
CA LEU A 84 -6.53 -11.95 6.74
C LEU A 84 -6.14 -11.22 5.46
N VAL A 85 -7.13 -10.88 4.63
CA VAL A 85 -6.98 -10.06 3.43
C VAL A 85 -8.13 -9.07 3.30
N VAL A 86 -7.90 -7.96 2.61
CA VAL A 86 -8.97 -7.05 2.17
C VAL A 86 -9.34 -7.43 0.73
N MET A 87 -10.61 -7.77 0.50
CA MET A 87 -11.11 -8.15 -0.82
C MET A 87 -12.17 -7.16 -1.28
N VAL A 88 -12.02 -6.69 -2.52
CA VAL A 88 -13.06 -5.96 -3.23
C VAL A 88 -13.65 -6.87 -4.30
N ARG A 89 -14.98 -6.99 -4.31
CA ARG A 89 -15.73 -7.74 -5.31
C ARG A 89 -17.02 -6.99 -5.64
N THR A 90 -17.60 -7.29 -6.80
CA THR A 90 -18.98 -6.90 -7.08
C THR A 90 -19.90 -7.54 -6.02
N LYS A 91 -21.01 -6.86 -5.71
CA LYS A 91 -22.03 -7.41 -4.81
C LYS A 91 -22.55 -8.75 -5.31
#